data_AF-A0A1H9J8Y5-F1
#
_entry.id   AF-A0A1H9J8Y5-F1
#
_cell.length_a   1.000
_cell.length_b   1.000
_cell.length_c   1.000
_cell.angle_alpha   90.00
_cell.angle_beta   90.00
_cell.angle_gamma   90.00
#
_symmetry.space_group_name_H-M   'P 1'
#
loop_
_entity.id
_entity.type
_entity.pdbx_description
1 polymer ?
#
loop_
_entity_poly.entity_id
_entity_poly.type
_entity_poly.pdbx_seq_one_letter_code
_entity_poly.pdbx_strand_id
1 'polypeptide(L)'
;MKWLRRLSFALLLTLAQSSAARLSMPGVFGDHMVLQQHRPMVFYGSAPSGATVRVQAGAAQGSTEADSEGRWQLRLPPPEPGAAFEVSVRCADEELRFRDVVAGEVWLISGQSNMEWPLNFLPDSKDDIAGAANAQLRLMLIGHQRRVKADVSDVPGRWAPATPETVAGFSAVGFYFGQALQQELKVPVGIIQATWGGSNIEPWIPRDAWLQTQRAGELKPSDMGGGFLWLGSMYNGMVHALTGYTLHGVLWYQGESNVKNGERYLPKFLTLIRGWRAAWQAPQLPFYYAQLAPFEEKLGGAKLPPLWQVQTRVRERVPGTGIVPTQDLNPELNVHPRRKREVAQRFLRLVLAREYGREGLVEGPRLSGLSREGGVLRLRFVDAQGLQVRNEEQATGFEIAGADGVFKPAYARIDGESIVLRSAQVPQPQQARYAWDFELATMANVVNAADLPLLPFSSPP
;
A
#
# COMPACT_ATOMS: atom_id res chain seq x y z
N MET A 1 44.35 -5.61 -75.24
CA MET A 1 43.25 -6.59 -75.45
C MET A 1 42.77 -7.02 -74.07
N LYS A 2 41.57 -6.58 -73.63
CA LYS A 2 40.36 -7.42 -73.43
C LYS A 2 40.72 -8.76 -72.74
N TRP A 3 40.19 -9.12 -71.56
CA TRP A 3 38.94 -9.85 -71.35
C TRP A 3 38.79 -10.02 -69.81
N LEU A 4 37.77 -9.46 -69.15
CA LEU A 4 36.45 -10.03 -68.81
C LEU A 4 36.35 -10.80 -67.47
N ARG A 5 35.62 -10.16 -66.54
CA ARG A 5 34.57 -10.67 -65.63
C ARG A 5 34.83 -11.92 -64.78
N ARG A 6 34.64 -11.75 -63.47
CA ARG A 6 33.59 -12.40 -62.64
C ARG A 6 33.55 -11.75 -61.25
N LEU A 7 32.62 -10.83 -61.03
CA LEU A 7 32.19 -10.44 -59.67
C LEU A 7 31.26 -11.55 -59.18
N SER A 8 31.75 -12.41 -58.28
CA SER A 8 30.92 -13.32 -57.52
C SER A 8 30.34 -12.56 -56.33
N PHE A 9 29.08 -12.18 -56.41
CA PHE A 9 28.32 -11.65 -55.27
C PHE A 9 28.02 -12.83 -54.35
N ALA A 10 28.85 -13.05 -53.33
CA ALA A 10 28.55 -14.00 -52.26
C ALA A 10 27.48 -13.38 -51.36
N LEU A 11 26.23 -13.80 -51.54
CA LEU A 11 25.13 -13.48 -50.64
C LEU A 11 25.37 -14.24 -49.32
N LEU A 12 26.07 -13.61 -48.38
CA LEU A 12 26.16 -14.07 -47.00
C LEU A 12 24.78 -13.93 -46.35
N LEU A 13 23.99 -15.00 -46.40
CA LEU A 13 22.84 -15.20 -45.52
C LEU A 13 23.38 -15.30 -44.09
N THR A 14 23.46 -14.17 -43.39
CA THR A 14 23.59 -14.17 -41.94
C THR A 14 22.28 -14.75 -41.39
N LEU A 15 22.28 -16.05 -41.12
CA LEU A 15 21.33 -16.67 -40.21
C LEU A 15 21.47 -15.93 -38.88
N ALA A 16 20.60 -14.95 -38.66
CA ALA A 16 20.38 -14.39 -37.35
C ALA A 16 19.89 -15.55 -36.49
N GLN A 17 20.78 -16.17 -35.71
CA GLN A 17 20.37 -17.02 -34.62
C GLN A 17 19.60 -16.12 -33.67
N SER A 18 18.26 -16.09 -33.79
CA SER A 18 17.42 -15.55 -32.74
C SER A 18 17.77 -16.37 -31.50
N SER A 19 18.35 -15.75 -30.48
CA SER A 19 18.45 -16.41 -29.18
C SER A 19 17.02 -16.72 -28.75
N ALA A 20 16.59 -17.98 -28.90
CA ALA A 20 15.28 -18.39 -28.44
C ALA A 20 15.20 -18.03 -26.95
N ALA A 21 14.19 -17.25 -26.56
CA ALA A 21 13.98 -16.89 -25.17
C ALA A 21 13.86 -18.18 -24.35
N ARG A 22 14.69 -18.36 -23.32
CA ARG A 22 14.61 -19.52 -22.44
C ARG A 22 13.37 -19.43 -21.55
N LEU A 23 12.92 -20.57 -21.05
CA LEU A 23 11.88 -20.59 -20.01
C LEU A 23 12.35 -19.79 -18.79
N SER A 24 11.58 -18.78 -18.39
CA SER A 24 11.84 -17.96 -17.21
C SER A 24 10.55 -17.48 -16.57
N MET A 25 10.63 -17.15 -15.28
CA MET A 25 9.54 -16.60 -14.50
C MET A 25 10.07 -15.44 -13.65
N PRO A 26 9.22 -14.45 -13.32
CA PRO A 26 9.60 -13.40 -12.37
C PRO A 26 9.96 -13.97 -11.00
N GLY A 27 10.89 -13.33 -10.31
CA GLY A 27 11.40 -13.73 -8.99
C GLY A 27 10.36 -13.77 -7.86
N VAL A 28 9.11 -13.34 -8.11
CA VAL A 28 7.99 -13.59 -7.19
C VAL A 28 7.66 -15.08 -7.07
N PHE A 29 8.00 -15.88 -8.09
CA PHE A 29 7.90 -17.33 -8.03
C PHE A 29 9.23 -17.92 -7.55
N GLY A 30 9.17 -18.76 -6.53
CA GLY A 30 10.35 -19.36 -5.92
C GLY A 30 9.99 -20.38 -4.85
N ASP A 31 11.02 -21.04 -4.30
CA ASP A 31 10.86 -21.89 -3.13
C ASP A 31 10.25 -21.11 -1.96
N HIS A 32 9.50 -21.79 -1.08
CA HIS A 32 8.82 -21.21 0.09
C HIS A 32 7.69 -20.22 -0.20
N MET A 33 7.29 -20.05 -1.47
CA MET A 33 6.24 -19.08 -1.83
C MET A 33 4.87 -19.45 -1.26
N VAL A 34 4.05 -18.42 -1.03
CA VAL A 34 2.65 -18.57 -0.61
C VAL A 34 1.74 -18.25 -1.78
N LEU A 35 0.91 -19.20 -2.21
CA LEU A 35 -0.12 -18.96 -3.23
C LEU A 35 -1.44 -18.59 -2.55
N GLN A 36 -2.09 -17.54 -3.06
CA GLN A 36 -3.34 -17.03 -2.51
C GLN A 36 -4.45 -18.09 -2.54
N GLN A 37 -4.99 -18.42 -1.37
CA GLN A 37 -6.11 -19.33 -1.23
C GLN A 37 -7.43 -18.69 -1.73
N HIS A 38 -8.39 -19.55 -2.09
CA HIS A 38 -9.73 -19.19 -2.55
C HIS A 38 -9.80 -18.32 -3.82
N ARG A 39 -8.67 -18.06 -4.48
CA ARG A 39 -8.59 -17.35 -5.76
C ARG A 39 -7.76 -18.18 -6.74
N PRO A 40 -8.04 -18.11 -8.06
CA PRO A 40 -7.28 -18.85 -9.06
C PRO A 40 -5.78 -18.56 -8.98
N MET A 41 -4.95 -19.59 -9.09
CA MET A 41 -3.50 -19.41 -9.19
C MET A 41 -3.16 -18.89 -10.59
N VAL A 42 -2.37 -17.83 -10.67
CA VAL A 42 -1.94 -17.25 -11.94
C VAL A 42 -0.43 -17.37 -12.05
N PHE A 43 0.04 -18.12 -13.04
CA PHE A 43 1.45 -18.28 -13.39
C PHE A 43 1.73 -17.55 -14.70
N TYR A 44 2.91 -16.93 -14.80
CA TYR A 44 3.30 -16.16 -15.97
C TYR A 44 4.82 -16.07 -16.06
N GLY A 45 5.31 -15.79 -17.27
CA GLY A 45 6.74 -15.68 -17.53
C GLY A 45 7.05 -15.51 -19.01
N SER A 46 8.27 -15.88 -19.37
CA SER A 46 8.73 -15.94 -20.77
C SER A 46 9.12 -17.36 -21.17
N ALA A 47 8.96 -17.68 -22.45
CA ALA A 47 9.38 -18.92 -23.08
C ALA A 47 9.61 -18.66 -24.59
N PRO A 48 10.17 -19.61 -25.37
CA PRO A 48 10.28 -19.42 -26.81
C PRO A 48 8.90 -19.16 -27.42
N SER A 49 8.82 -18.28 -28.41
CA SER A 49 7.57 -17.93 -29.08
C SER A 49 6.85 -19.18 -29.63
N GLY A 50 5.55 -19.30 -29.39
CA GLY A 50 4.73 -20.44 -29.79
C GLY A 50 5.01 -21.73 -29.00
N ALA A 51 5.90 -21.72 -28.01
CA ALA A 51 6.18 -22.90 -27.21
C ALA A 51 5.04 -23.20 -26.23
N THR A 52 4.70 -24.48 -26.09
CA THR A 52 3.76 -24.94 -25.06
C THR A 52 4.44 -24.98 -23.70
N VAL A 53 3.92 -24.20 -22.76
CA VAL A 53 4.31 -24.19 -21.35
C VAL A 53 3.30 -25.00 -20.55
N ARG A 54 3.77 -25.92 -19.72
CA ARG A 54 2.95 -26.74 -18.81
C ARG A 54 3.26 -26.39 -17.38
N VAL A 55 2.24 -26.22 -16.55
CA VAL A 55 2.39 -25.97 -15.10
C VAL A 55 1.65 -27.07 -14.33
N GLN A 56 2.33 -27.64 -13.36
CA GLN A 56 1.76 -28.49 -12.31
C GLN A 56 1.94 -27.75 -10.98
N ALA A 57 0.87 -27.60 -10.21
CA ALA A 57 0.88 -27.01 -8.88
C ALA A 57 0.06 -27.89 -7.92
N GLY A 58 0.74 -28.72 -7.13
CA GLY A 58 0.08 -29.75 -6.34
C GLY A 58 -0.72 -30.70 -7.23
N ALA A 59 -2.03 -30.84 -6.99
CA ALA A 59 -2.93 -31.64 -7.83
C ALA A 59 -3.42 -30.91 -9.11
N ALA A 60 -3.34 -29.58 -9.15
CA ALA A 60 -3.80 -28.79 -10.28
C ALA A 60 -2.75 -28.76 -11.40
N GLN A 61 -3.19 -28.81 -12.66
CA GLN A 61 -2.30 -28.73 -13.81
C GLN A 61 -2.97 -28.07 -15.02
N GLY A 62 -2.16 -27.58 -15.93
CA GLY A 62 -2.63 -27.01 -17.20
C GLY A 62 -1.49 -26.67 -18.14
N SER A 63 -1.85 -26.18 -19.32
CA SER A 63 -0.88 -25.72 -20.32
C SER A 63 -1.40 -24.50 -21.06
N THR A 64 -0.46 -23.71 -21.56
CA THR A 64 -0.70 -22.52 -22.40
C THR A 64 0.39 -22.43 -23.46
N GLU A 65 0.24 -21.55 -24.44
CA GLU A 65 1.27 -21.24 -25.43
C GLU A 65 1.83 -19.85 -25.19
N ALA A 66 3.15 -19.70 -25.39
CA ALA A 66 3.78 -18.39 -25.38
C ALA A 66 3.40 -17.59 -26.64
N ASP A 67 3.09 -16.32 -26.47
CA ASP A 67 2.68 -15.42 -27.55
C ASP A 67 3.85 -15.14 -28.54
N SER A 68 3.57 -14.29 -29.54
CA SER A 68 4.58 -13.87 -30.53
C SER A 68 5.78 -13.13 -29.92
N GLU A 69 5.64 -12.61 -28.70
CA GLU A 69 6.68 -11.93 -27.94
C GLU A 69 7.30 -12.85 -26.87
N GLY A 70 6.90 -14.12 -26.83
CA GLY A 70 7.39 -15.11 -25.89
C GLY A 70 6.80 -15.01 -24.49
N ARG A 71 5.78 -14.17 -24.25
CA ARG A 71 5.09 -14.10 -22.95
C ARG A 71 4.04 -15.19 -22.85
N TRP A 72 3.89 -15.75 -21.67
CA TRP A 72 2.82 -16.71 -21.40
C TRP A 72 2.15 -16.42 -20.05
N GLN A 73 0.89 -16.80 -19.96
CA GLN A 73 0.11 -16.76 -18.72
C GLN A 73 -0.80 -17.99 -18.68
N LEU A 74 -0.92 -18.59 -17.50
CA LEU A 74 -1.80 -19.72 -17.24
C LEU A 74 -2.52 -19.52 -15.91
N ARG A 75 -3.84 -19.68 -15.94
CA ARG A 75 -4.68 -19.69 -14.75
C ARG A 75 -5.03 -21.13 -14.39
N LEU A 76 -4.73 -21.53 -13.17
CA LEU A 76 -5.16 -22.79 -12.59
C LEU A 76 -6.25 -22.54 -11.53
N PRO A 77 -7.04 -23.55 -11.14
CA PRO A 77 -7.95 -23.45 -9.99
C PRO A 77 -7.23 -22.97 -8.73
N PRO A 78 -7.97 -22.49 -7.71
CA PRO A 78 -7.38 -22.16 -6.41
C PRO A 78 -6.56 -23.32 -5.83
N PRO A 79 -5.50 -23.05 -5.06
CA PRO A 79 -4.74 -24.11 -4.42
C PRO A 79 -5.58 -24.76 -3.33
N GLU A 80 -5.45 -26.08 -3.18
CA GLU A 80 -6.07 -26.80 -2.07
C GLU A 80 -5.35 -26.43 -0.76
N PRO A 81 -6.09 -26.14 0.33
CA PRO A 81 -5.49 -25.92 1.63
C PRO A 81 -4.83 -27.21 2.14
N GLY A 82 -3.75 -27.09 2.92
CA GLY A 82 -3.12 -28.25 3.55
C GLY A 82 -1.60 -28.21 3.55
N ALA A 83 -1.00 -29.39 3.40
CA ALA A 83 0.45 -29.56 3.41
C ALA A 83 1.13 -28.85 2.23
N ALA A 84 2.41 -28.53 2.41
CA ALA A 84 3.22 -27.95 1.35
C ALA A 84 3.32 -28.87 0.13
N PHE A 85 3.38 -28.28 -1.06
CA PHE A 85 3.47 -28.96 -2.34
C PHE A 85 4.57 -28.39 -3.23
N GLU A 86 4.81 -29.02 -4.37
CA GLU A 86 5.72 -28.52 -5.39
C GLU A 86 4.96 -27.87 -6.55
N VAL A 87 5.59 -26.87 -7.17
CA VAL A 87 5.18 -26.32 -8.45
C VAL A 87 6.27 -26.63 -9.48
N SER A 88 5.91 -27.21 -10.61
CA SER A 88 6.82 -27.42 -11.74
C SER A 88 6.31 -26.74 -13.00
N VAL A 89 7.18 -26.01 -13.69
CA VAL A 89 6.89 -25.35 -14.97
C VAL A 89 7.82 -25.93 -16.02
N ARG A 90 7.27 -26.46 -17.11
CA ARG A 90 8.00 -27.16 -18.16
C ARG A 90 7.77 -26.54 -19.53
N CYS A 91 8.83 -26.42 -20.32
CA CYS A 91 8.78 -26.01 -21.71
C CYS A 91 9.86 -26.78 -22.47
N ALA A 92 9.45 -27.66 -23.39
CA ALA A 92 10.34 -28.64 -24.02
C ALA A 92 11.17 -29.39 -22.96
N ASP A 93 12.50 -29.26 -22.99
CA ASP A 93 13.44 -29.96 -22.10
C ASP A 93 13.81 -29.13 -20.85
N GLU A 94 13.32 -27.89 -20.74
CA GLU A 94 13.55 -27.02 -19.58
C GLU A 94 12.48 -27.26 -18.51
N GLU A 95 12.89 -27.40 -17.24
CA GLU A 95 12.01 -27.46 -16.07
C GLU A 95 12.47 -26.46 -15.00
N LEU A 96 11.55 -25.62 -14.54
CA LEU A 96 11.67 -24.86 -13.30
C LEU A 96 10.86 -25.58 -12.22
N ARG A 97 11.44 -25.75 -11.03
CA ARG A 97 10.78 -26.42 -9.90
C ARG A 97 10.90 -25.57 -8.65
N PHE A 98 9.77 -25.36 -7.97
CA PHE A 98 9.65 -24.62 -6.73
C PHE A 98 9.12 -25.56 -5.63
N ARG A 99 9.78 -25.53 -4.47
CA ARG A 99 9.53 -26.44 -3.35
C ARG A 99 9.00 -25.69 -2.13
N ASP A 100 8.41 -26.42 -1.20
CA ASP A 100 7.82 -25.86 0.03
C ASP A 100 6.77 -24.76 -0.28
N VAL A 101 5.96 -24.97 -1.30
CA VAL A 101 4.89 -24.04 -1.70
C VAL A 101 3.67 -24.30 -0.83
N VAL A 102 3.09 -23.25 -0.26
CA VAL A 102 1.92 -23.36 0.62
C VAL A 102 0.74 -22.53 0.13
N ALA A 103 -0.48 -22.97 0.42
CA ALA A 103 -1.71 -22.22 0.16
C ALA A 103 -2.06 -21.36 1.38
N GLY A 104 -2.29 -20.05 1.19
CA GLY A 104 -2.56 -19.15 2.30
C GLY A 104 -2.93 -17.74 1.86
N GLU A 105 -2.76 -16.76 2.74
CA GLU A 105 -3.05 -15.34 2.45
C GLU A 105 -1.81 -14.60 1.97
N VAL A 106 -1.94 -13.80 0.90
CA VAL A 106 -0.82 -13.03 0.33
C VAL A 106 -1.12 -11.55 0.36
N TRP A 107 -0.28 -10.78 1.05
CA TRP A 107 -0.41 -9.33 1.15
C TRP A 107 0.83 -8.63 0.61
N LEU A 108 0.61 -7.56 -0.15
CA LEU A 108 1.67 -6.64 -0.57
C LEU A 108 1.69 -5.44 0.36
N ILE A 109 2.84 -5.13 0.95
CA ILE A 109 3.07 -3.90 1.68
C ILE A 109 3.97 -2.98 0.86
N SER A 110 3.62 -1.69 0.82
CA SER A 110 4.33 -0.71 0.02
C SER A 110 4.26 0.70 0.62
N GLY A 111 5.09 1.58 0.09
CA GLY A 111 5.16 2.98 0.49
C GLY A 111 6.60 3.39 0.76
N GLN A 112 6.77 4.31 1.70
CA GLN A 112 8.09 4.87 2.01
C GLN A 112 8.65 4.38 3.34
N SER A 113 9.54 5.16 3.94
CA SER A 113 10.35 4.83 5.11
C SER A 113 9.54 4.35 6.31
N ASN A 114 8.32 4.85 6.51
CA ASN A 114 7.47 4.39 7.62
C ASN A 114 6.86 3.00 7.42
N MET A 115 6.64 2.57 6.17
CA MET A 115 6.36 1.15 5.85
C MET A 115 7.65 0.34 5.82
N GLU A 116 8.74 0.88 5.28
CA GLU A 116 10.02 0.17 5.16
C GLU A 116 10.67 -0.14 6.50
N TRP A 117 10.43 0.69 7.52
CA TRP A 117 11.17 0.73 8.78
C TRP A 117 11.54 -0.66 9.31
N PRO A 118 12.83 -1.03 9.31
CA PRO A 118 13.28 -2.35 9.72
C PRO A 118 12.92 -2.68 11.16
N LEU A 119 12.56 -3.92 11.42
CA LEU A 119 12.23 -4.41 12.77
C LEU A 119 13.38 -4.15 13.75
N ASN A 120 14.63 -4.45 13.35
CA ASN A 120 15.82 -4.25 14.17
C ASN A 120 16.17 -2.78 14.47
N PHE A 121 15.46 -1.81 13.87
CA PHE A 121 15.60 -0.38 14.19
C PHE A 121 14.65 0.06 15.30
N LEU A 122 13.73 -0.82 15.75
CA LEU A 122 12.90 -0.53 16.92
C LEU A 122 13.67 -0.85 18.21
N PRO A 123 13.61 0.02 19.23
CA PRO A 123 14.38 -0.12 20.46
C PRO A 123 14.12 -1.44 21.20
N ASP A 124 12.86 -1.90 21.19
CA ASP A 124 12.41 -3.05 21.98
C ASP A 124 12.18 -4.32 21.14
N SER A 125 12.76 -4.39 19.94
CA SER A 125 12.54 -5.50 18.98
C SER A 125 13.34 -6.77 19.25
N LYS A 126 14.27 -6.77 20.20
CA LYS A 126 15.21 -7.89 20.40
C LYS A 126 14.48 -9.20 20.70
N ASP A 127 13.51 -9.16 21.60
CA ASP A 127 12.74 -10.35 21.99
C ASP A 127 11.79 -10.78 20.86
N ASP A 128 11.20 -9.83 20.14
CA ASP A 128 10.37 -10.13 18.96
C ASP A 128 11.16 -10.84 17.88
N ILE A 129 12.39 -10.37 17.60
CA ILE A 129 13.30 -10.98 16.61
C ILE A 129 13.71 -12.38 17.09
N ALA A 130 14.13 -12.53 18.34
CA ALA A 130 14.55 -13.82 18.89
C ALA A 130 13.40 -14.86 18.86
N GLY A 131 12.16 -14.42 19.10
CA GLY A 131 10.96 -15.24 19.07
C GLY A 131 10.27 -15.34 17.69
N ALA A 132 10.85 -14.80 16.63
CA ALA A 132 10.16 -14.63 15.35
C ALA A 132 9.99 -15.90 14.51
N ALA A 133 10.63 -17.02 14.90
CA ALA A 133 10.63 -18.25 14.13
C ALA A 133 9.19 -18.76 13.90
N ASN A 134 8.73 -18.70 12.65
CA ASN A 134 7.40 -19.14 12.26
C ASN A 134 7.41 -19.60 10.79
N ALA A 135 7.36 -20.92 10.58
CA ALA A 135 7.33 -21.51 9.24
C ALA A 135 6.03 -21.23 8.46
N GLN A 136 4.96 -20.76 9.12
CA GLN A 136 3.69 -20.39 8.48
C GLN A 136 3.64 -18.91 8.09
N LEU A 137 4.62 -18.11 8.48
CA LEU A 137 4.80 -16.74 8.00
C LEU A 137 5.95 -16.72 6.99
N ARG A 138 5.67 -16.35 5.74
CA ARG A 138 6.66 -16.24 4.67
C ARG A 138 6.84 -14.78 4.28
N LEU A 139 8.08 -14.36 4.15
CA LEU A 139 8.45 -12.97 3.88
C LEU A 139 9.21 -12.91 2.56
N MET A 140 8.92 -11.89 1.76
CA MET A 140 9.66 -11.59 0.53
C MET A 140 9.99 -10.10 0.52
N LEU A 141 11.28 -9.77 0.67
CA LEU A 141 11.76 -8.39 0.52
C LEU A 141 12.20 -8.14 -0.92
N ILE A 142 11.57 -7.18 -1.59
CA ILE A 142 11.98 -6.74 -2.92
C ILE A 142 13.11 -5.71 -2.78
N GLY A 143 14.29 -6.05 -3.30
CA GLY A 143 15.44 -5.16 -3.33
C GLY A 143 15.20 -3.90 -4.18
N HIS A 144 15.73 -2.77 -3.73
CA HIS A 144 15.60 -1.49 -4.42
C HIS A 144 16.21 -1.54 -5.83
N GLN A 145 15.42 -1.16 -6.83
CA GLN A 145 15.85 -1.08 -8.23
C GLN A 145 16.05 0.37 -8.66
N ARG A 146 17.30 0.76 -8.88
CA ARG A 146 17.66 2.12 -9.28
C ARG A 146 17.64 2.27 -10.80
N ARG A 147 17.24 3.45 -11.27
CA ARG A 147 17.32 3.89 -12.67
C ARG A 147 16.48 3.08 -13.68
N VAL A 148 15.40 2.44 -13.23
CA VAL A 148 14.48 1.67 -14.09
C VAL A 148 13.59 2.60 -14.91
N LYS A 149 13.70 2.53 -16.24
CA LYS A 149 12.99 3.41 -17.18
C LYS A 149 11.73 2.81 -17.81
N ALA A 150 11.63 1.49 -17.81
CA ALA A 150 10.56 0.71 -18.40
C ALA A 150 10.23 -0.46 -17.49
N ASP A 151 9.04 -1.01 -17.65
CA ASP A 151 8.57 -2.17 -16.90
C ASP A 151 9.57 -3.32 -16.99
N VAL A 152 9.90 -3.92 -15.84
CA VAL A 152 10.74 -5.13 -15.80
C VAL A 152 9.86 -6.35 -15.57
N SER A 153 10.29 -7.48 -16.13
CA SER A 153 9.62 -8.77 -15.99
C SER A 153 10.12 -9.60 -14.81
N ASP A 154 11.09 -9.08 -14.04
CA ASP A 154 11.72 -9.78 -12.91
C ASP A 154 11.99 -8.82 -11.74
N VAL A 155 12.02 -9.34 -10.52
CA VAL A 155 12.27 -8.58 -9.29
C VAL A 155 13.31 -9.26 -8.39
N PRO A 156 14.19 -8.47 -7.73
CA PRO A 156 15.22 -9.00 -6.84
C PRO A 156 14.65 -9.33 -5.45
N GLY A 157 13.92 -10.43 -5.32
CA GLY A 157 13.43 -10.90 -4.03
C GLY A 157 13.32 -12.42 -3.99
N ARG A 158 13.33 -12.97 -2.78
CA ARG A 158 13.15 -14.40 -2.54
C ARG A 158 12.25 -14.58 -1.34
N TRP A 159 11.38 -15.57 -1.40
CA TRP A 159 10.59 -15.99 -0.26
C TRP A 159 11.47 -16.71 0.76
N ALA A 160 11.20 -16.46 2.03
CA ALA A 160 11.81 -17.19 3.14
C ALA A 160 10.82 -17.32 4.30
N PRO A 161 10.90 -18.39 5.13
CA PRO A 161 10.22 -18.40 6.42
C PRO A 161 10.63 -17.21 7.29
N ALA A 162 9.75 -16.79 8.20
CA ALA A 162 10.12 -15.91 9.29
C ALA A 162 11.07 -16.65 10.25
N THR A 163 12.28 -16.10 10.38
CA THR A 163 13.31 -16.50 11.33
C THR A 163 13.94 -15.22 11.90
N PRO A 164 14.67 -15.27 13.02
CA PRO A 164 15.36 -14.10 13.55
C PRO A 164 16.18 -13.34 12.49
N GLU A 165 16.84 -14.06 11.58
CA GLU A 165 17.65 -13.50 10.51
C GLU A 165 16.80 -12.80 9.44
N THR A 166 15.70 -13.43 9.00
CA THR A 166 14.89 -12.90 7.89
C THR A 166 14.01 -11.74 8.33
N VAL A 167 13.56 -11.70 9.59
CA VAL A 167 12.68 -10.62 10.09
C VAL A 167 13.44 -9.36 10.47
N ALA A 168 14.72 -9.46 10.86
CA ALA A 168 15.47 -8.33 11.42
C ALA A 168 15.50 -7.12 10.48
N GLY A 169 15.75 -7.36 9.18
CA GLY A 169 15.78 -6.33 8.14
C GLY A 169 14.43 -6.09 7.45
N PHE A 170 13.37 -6.81 7.84
CA PHE A 170 12.05 -6.68 7.24
C PHE A 170 11.25 -5.55 7.89
N SER A 171 10.24 -5.05 7.21
CA SER A 171 9.30 -4.04 7.71
C SER A 171 8.72 -4.45 9.04
N ALA A 172 8.88 -3.61 10.06
CA ALA A 172 8.28 -3.84 11.37
C ALA A 172 6.74 -3.92 11.29
N VAL A 173 6.12 -3.02 10.52
CA VAL A 173 4.66 -3.02 10.31
C VAL A 173 4.24 -4.31 9.60
N GLY A 174 4.96 -4.67 8.54
CA GLY A 174 4.73 -5.90 7.77
C GLY A 174 4.84 -7.17 8.60
N PHE A 175 5.91 -7.28 9.38
CA PHE A 175 6.15 -8.42 10.26
C PHE A 175 5.04 -8.56 11.32
N TYR A 176 4.77 -7.51 12.09
CA TYR A 176 3.72 -7.58 13.13
C TYR A 176 2.34 -7.84 12.55
N PHE A 177 2.02 -7.25 11.39
CA PHE A 177 0.75 -7.51 10.70
C PHE A 177 0.66 -8.97 10.26
N GLY A 178 1.68 -9.47 9.55
CA GLY A 178 1.69 -10.84 9.04
C GLY A 178 1.66 -11.88 10.15
N GLN A 179 2.44 -11.67 11.22
CA GLN A 179 2.45 -12.54 12.39
C GLN A 179 1.08 -12.62 13.05
N ALA A 180 0.45 -11.47 13.31
CA ALA A 180 -0.85 -11.44 13.97
C ALA A 180 -1.97 -11.98 13.06
N LEU A 181 -1.95 -11.69 11.76
CA LEU A 181 -2.91 -12.25 10.80
C LEU A 181 -2.78 -13.79 10.72
N GLN A 182 -1.55 -14.30 10.68
CA GLN A 182 -1.27 -15.73 10.67
C GLN A 182 -1.81 -16.42 11.93
N GLN A 183 -1.61 -15.81 13.11
CA GLN A 183 -2.13 -16.32 14.38
C GLN A 183 -3.67 -16.33 14.43
N GLU A 184 -4.30 -15.30 13.89
CA GLU A 184 -5.75 -15.14 13.88
C GLU A 184 -6.43 -16.11 12.91
N LEU A 185 -5.91 -16.23 11.69
CA LEU A 185 -6.51 -17.05 10.64
C LEU A 185 -6.06 -18.52 10.69
N LYS A 186 -4.92 -18.81 11.33
CA LYS A 186 -4.34 -20.15 11.45
C LYS A 186 -4.08 -20.83 10.09
N VAL A 187 -3.77 -20.02 9.08
CA VAL A 187 -3.32 -20.44 7.74
C VAL A 187 -1.94 -19.83 7.46
N PRO A 188 -1.19 -20.34 6.47
CA PRO A 188 0.01 -19.65 6.00
C PRO A 188 -0.28 -18.20 5.59
N VAL A 189 0.65 -17.30 5.86
CA VAL A 189 0.57 -15.89 5.44
C VAL A 189 1.88 -15.50 4.76
N GLY A 190 1.78 -14.95 3.56
CA GLY A 190 2.88 -14.37 2.80
C GLY A 190 2.82 -12.84 2.79
N ILE A 191 3.90 -12.18 3.22
CA ILE A 191 4.05 -10.73 3.12
C ILE A 191 5.13 -10.38 2.11
N ILE A 192 4.75 -9.71 1.03
CA ILE A 192 5.68 -9.14 0.04
C ILE A 192 5.92 -7.68 0.41
N GLN A 193 7.16 -7.27 0.59
CA GLN A 193 7.55 -5.89 0.87
C GLN A 193 8.19 -5.25 -0.36
N ALA A 194 7.53 -4.25 -0.92
CA ALA A 194 8.06 -3.37 -1.95
C ALA A 194 7.99 -1.91 -1.46
N THR A 195 9.02 -1.46 -0.75
CA THR A 195 9.03 -0.16 -0.06
C THR A 195 10.29 0.61 -0.40
N TRP A 196 10.29 1.95 -0.27
CA TRP A 196 11.52 2.74 -0.43
C TRP A 196 11.43 4.11 0.25
N GLY A 197 12.29 4.34 1.24
CA GLY A 197 12.41 5.58 2.00
C GLY A 197 12.59 6.85 1.17
N GLY A 198 11.89 7.92 1.57
CA GLY A 198 11.95 9.23 0.92
C GLY A 198 11.28 9.31 -0.45
N SER A 199 10.54 8.26 -0.86
CA SER A 199 9.80 8.28 -2.11
C SER A 199 8.58 9.20 -2.03
N ASN A 200 8.38 10.02 -3.06
CA ASN A 200 7.06 10.54 -3.36
C ASN A 200 6.16 9.43 -3.94
N ILE A 201 4.87 9.71 -4.13
CA ILE A 201 3.90 8.77 -4.72
C ILE A 201 4.09 8.54 -6.22
N GLU A 202 4.61 9.51 -6.99
CA GLU A 202 4.65 9.44 -8.46
C GLU A 202 5.52 8.29 -9.01
N PRO A 203 6.69 7.97 -8.45
CA PRO A 203 7.46 6.80 -8.85
C PRO A 203 6.70 5.46 -8.72
N TRP A 204 5.67 5.39 -7.88
CA TRP A 204 4.85 4.18 -7.68
C TRP A 204 3.64 4.08 -8.60
N ILE A 205 3.34 5.13 -9.37
CA ILE A 205 2.19 5.18 -10.27
C ILE A 205 2.57 4.60 -11.63
N PRO A 206 1.82 3.62 -12.17
CA PRO A 206 2.02 3.15 -13.54
C PRO A 206 1.90 4.32 -14.53
N ARG A 207 2.83 4.40 -15.48
CA ARG A 207 2.90 5.53 -16.41
C ARG A 207 1.60 5.72 -17.20
N ASP A 208 0.97 4.64 -17.65
CA ASP A 208 -0.27 4.71 -18.42
C ASP A 208 -1.44 5.24 -17.59
N ALA A 209 -1.54 4.84 -16.32
CA ALA A 209 -2.55 5.36 -15.40
C ALA A 209 -2.38 6.88 -15.20
N TRP A 210 -1.14 7.34 -15.02
CA TRP A 210 -0.85 8.78 -14.94
C TRP A 210 -1.28 9.53 -16.20
N LEU A 211 -0.91 9.03 -17.38
CA LEU A 211 -1.25 9.66 -18.65
C LEU A 211 -2.76 9.70 -18.90
N GLN A 212 -3.49 8.67 -18.49
CA GLN A 212 -4.96 8.64 -18.55
C GLN A 212 -5.57 9.72 -17.65
N THR A 213 -5.16 9.81 -16.39
CA THR A 213 -5.64 10.86 -15.46
C THR A 213 -5.27 12.26 -15.96
N GLN A 214 -4.10 12.43 -16.56
CA GLN A 214 -3.68 13.70 -17.15
C GLN A 214 -4.55 14.09 -18.36
N ARG A 215 -4.89 13.13 -19.24
CA ARG A 215 -5.81 13.37 -20.37
C ARG A 215 -7.22 13.74 -19.90
N ALA A 216 -7.64 13.22 -18.74
CA ALA A 216 -8.91 13.59 -18.10
C ALA A 216 -8.88 14.98 -17.43
N GLY A 217 -7.73 15.66 -17.39
CA GLY A 217 -7.58 16.99 -16.78
C GLY A 217 -7.47 17.00 -15.26
N GLU A 218 -7.41 15.82 -14.62
CA GLU A 218 -7.28 15.68 -13.17
C GLU A 218 -5.82 15.87 -12.67
N LEU A 219 -4.83 15.69 -13.56
CA LEU A 219 -3.42 15.95 -13.31
C LEU A 219 -2.83 16.86 -14.40
N LYS A 220 -1.85 17.69 -14.02
CA LYS A 220 -1.09 18.56 -14.91
C LYS A 220 0.35 18.06 -15.06
N PRO A 221 1.07 18.41 -16.15
CA PRO A 221 2.50 18.11 -16.28
C PRO A 221 3.33 18.61 -15.08
N SER A 222 2.98 19.77 -14.52
CA SER A 222 3.62 20.36 -13.35
C SER A 222 3.32 19.66 -12.03
N ASP A 223 2.39 18.70 -12.03
CA ASP A 223 2.12 17.87 -10.85
C ASP A 223 3.13 16.73 -10.70
N MET A 224 3.99 16.48 -11.68
CA MET A 224 5.14 15.59 -11.46
C MET A 224 6.03 16.18 -10.35
N GLY A 225 6.29 15.39 -9.32
CA GLY A 225 7.15 15.80 -8.21
C GLY A 225 8.60 16.04 -8.67
N GLY A 226 9.30 16.94 -7.97
CA GLY A 226 10.76 17.02 -8.03
C GLY A 226 11.38 15.98 -7.10
N GLY A 227 12.43 15.28 -7.56
CA GLY A 227 13.11 14.26 -6.75
C GLY A 227 14.11 13.42 -7.56
N PHE A 228 14.80 12.50 -6.88
CA PHE A 228 15.83 11.63 -7.46
C PHE A 228 15.26 10.55 -8.41
N LEU A 229 13.92 10.40 -8.47
CA LEU A 229 13.22 9.31 -9.13
C LEU A 229 12.05 9.85 -9.95
N TRP A 230 11.86 9.33 -11.16
CA TRP A 230 10.84 9.76 -12.11
C TRP A 230 9.58 8.90 -12.04
N LEU A 231 8.50 9.40 -12.68
CA LEU A 231 7.21 8.73 -12.81
C LEU A 231 7.35 7.24 -13.17
N GLY A 232 6.73 6.38 -12.36
CA GLY A 232 6.69 4.93 -12.58
C GLY A 232 8.00 4.18 -12.28
N SER A 233 9.12 4.84 -11.98
CA SER A 233 10.41 4.12 -11.83
C SER A 233 10.42 3.02 -10.76
N MET A 234 9.74 3.24 -9.62
CA MET A 234 9.61 2.22 -8.57
C MET A 234 8.55 1.19 -8.92
N TYR A 235 7.42 1.61 -9.52
CA TYR A 235 6.42 0.68 -10.02
C TYR A 235 7.06 -0.30 -11.02
N ASN A 236 7.71 0.23 -12.05
CA ASN A 236 8.34 -0.52 -13.11
C ASN A 236 9.36 -1.53 -12.56
N GLY A 237 10.19 -1.12 -11.59
CA GLY A 237 11.31 -1.91 -11.08
C GLY A 237 10.99 -2.85 -9.91
N MET A 238 9.93 -2.59 -9.15
CA MET A 238 9.66 -3.31 -7.89
C MET A 238 8.25 -3.89 -7.80
N VAL A 239 7.31 -3.39 -8.59
CA VAL A 239 5.88 -3.74 -8.48
C VAL A 239 5.37 -4.41 -9.75
N HIS A 240 5.76 -3.93 -10.93
CA HIS A 240 5.26 -4.40 -12.22
C HIS A 240 5.39 -5.91 -12.38
N ALA A 241 6.56 -6.49 -12.07
CA ALA A 241 6.77 -7.94 -12.19
C ALA A 241 5.88 -8.77 -11.23
N LEU A 242 5.25 -8.15 -10.22
CA LEU A 242 4.30 -8.78 -9.30
C LEU A 242 2.86 -8.77 -9.83
N THR A 243 2.55 -8.01 -10.90
CA THR A 243 1.17 -7.69 -11.33
C THR A 243 0.34 -8.84 -11.91
N GLY A 244 0.87 -10.06 -11.95
CA GLY A 244 0.09 -11.28 -12.21
C GLY A 244 -0.03 -12.18 -10.98
N TYR A 245 0.76 -11.95 -9.93
CA TYR A 245 0.74 -12.75 -8.72
C TYR A 245 -0.53 -12.44 -7.94
N THR A 246 -1.30 -13.47 -7.63
CA THR A 246 -2.61 -13.27 -6.99
C THR A 246 -2.41 -12.85 -5.54
N LEU A 247 -2.95 -11.68 -5.18
CA LEU A 247 -2.90 -11.10 -3.85
C LEU A 247 -4.28 -11.17 -3.20
N HIS A 248 -4.33 -11.16 -1.87
CA HIS A 248 -5.53 -10.81 -1.12
C HIS A 248 -5.78 -9.30 -1.21
N GLY A 249 -4.78 -8.48 -0.86
CA GLY A 249 -4.87 -7.01 -0.79
C GLY A 249 -3.52 -6.30 -0.59
N VAL A 250 -3.57 -4.97 -0.47
CA VAL A 250 -2.40 -4.09 -0.34
C VAL A 250 -2.48 -3.26 0.95
N LEU A 251 -1.36 -3.14 1.65
CA LEU A 251 -1.16 -2.14 2.71
C LEU A 251 -0.19 -1.04 2.24
N TRP A 252 -0.57 0.21 2.45
CA TRP A 252 0.18 1.36 1.96
C TRP A 252 0.46 2.38 3.07
N TYR A 253 1.72 2.81 3.21
CA TYR A 253 2.05 3.89 4.15
C TYR A 253 3.06 4.85 3.53
N GLN A 254 2.52 5.96 3.02
CA GLN A 254 3.28 7.01 2.34
C GLN A 254 2.52 8.34 2.35
N GLY A 255 3.28 9.42 2.33
CA GLY A 255 2.79 10.76 2.04
C GLY A 255 3.72 11.87 2.53
N GLU A 256 4.70 11.56 3.39
CA GLU A 256 5.57 12.52 4.06
C GLU A 256 6.34 13.37 3.03
N SER A 257 6.87 12.73 1.98
CA SER A 257 7.55 13.44 0.90
C SER A 257 6.60 14.29 0.03
N ASN A 258 5.29 14.01 0.08
CA ASN A 258 4.25 14.71 -0.65
C ASN A 258 3.48 15.76 0.18
N VAL A 259 3.87 16.07 1.42
CA VAL A 259 3.14 17.03 2.27
C VAL A 259 2.91 18.38 1.58
N LYS A 260 3.88 18.85 0.79
CA LYS A 260 3.80 20.11 0.03
C LYS A 260 2.75 20.09 -1.10
N ASN A 261 2.25 18.93 -1.49
CA ASN A 261 1.22 18.82 -2.52
C ASN A 261 -0.14 19.31 -2.02
N GLY A 262 -0.44 19.16 -0.72
CA GLY A 262 -1.77 19.42 -0.16
C GLY A 262 -2.85 18.73 -1.00
N GLU A 263 -3.87 19.49 -1.42
CA GLU A 263 -4.96 19.02 -2.29
C GLU A 263 -4.51 18.29 -3.57
N ARG A 264 -3.36 18.66 -4.14
CA ARG A 264 -2.83 18.04 -5.37
C ARG A 264 -2.37 16.59 -5.16
N TYR A 265 -2.34 16.11 -3.93
CA TYR A 265 -2.06 14.70 -3.63
C TYR A 265 -3.26 13.79 -3.96
N LEU A 266 -4.50 14.30 -3.89
CA LEU A 266 -5.70 13.50 -4.08
C LEU A 266 -5.75 12.80 -5.44
N PRO A 267 -5.66 13.50 -6.59
CA PRO A 267 -5.70 12.83 -7.89
C PRO A 267 -4.55 11.83 -8.07
N LYS A 268 -3.39 12.07 -7.47
CA LYS A 268 -2.24 11.14 -7.52
C LYS A 268 -2.54 9.85 -6.77
N PHE A 269 -3.08 9.95 -5.56
CA PHE A 269 -3.40 8.77 -4.76
C PHE A 269 -4.55 7.96 -5.38
N LEU A 270 -5.57 8.63 -5.93
CA LEU A 270 -6.62 7.96 -6.71
C LEU A 270 -6.04 7.25 -7.95
N THR A 271 -5.06 7.86 -8.63
CA THR A 271 -4.41 7.27 -9.81
C THR A 271 -3.55 6.06 -9.44
N LEU A 272 -2.83 6.10 -8.31
CA LEU A 272 -2.09 4.95 -7.80
C LEU A 272 -3.00 3.74 -7.63
N ILE A 273 -4.10 3.92 -6.86
CA ILE A 273 -5.02 2.81 -6.54
C ILE A 273 -5.67 2.25 -7.80
N ARG A 274 -6.18 3.13 -8.68
CA ARG A 274 -6.77 2.69 -9.97
C ARG A 274 -5.74 1.98 -10.85
N GLY A 275 -4.52 2.53 -10.95
CA GLY A 275 -3.45 1.96 -11.75
C GLY A 275 -3.04 0.58 -11.28
N TRP A 276 -2.88 0.37 -9.97
CA TRP A 276 -2.54 -0.93 -9.41
C TRP A 276 -3.68 -1.93 -9.58
N ARG A 277 -4.94 -1.53 -9.31
CA ARG A 277 -6.11 -2.38 -9.57
C ARG A 277 -6.21 -2.81 -11.03
N ALA A 278 -5.91 -1.91 -11.97
CA ALA A 278 -5.88 -2.22 -13.39
C ALA A 278 -4.74 -3.19 -13.75
N ALA A 279 -3.53 -2.95 -13.22
CA ALA A 279 -2.37 -3.80 -13.47
C ALA A 279 -2.60 -5.25 -13.00
N TRP A 280 -3.19 -5.44 -11.81
CA TRP A 280 -3.58 -6.75 -11.29
C TRP A 280 -4.85 -7.33 -11.91
N GLN A 281 -5.55 -6.59 -12.78
CA GLN A 281 -6.87 -6.94 -13.30
C GLN A 281 -7.87 -7.27 -12.17
N ALA A 282 -7.77 -6.52 -11.06
CA ALA A 282 -8.51 -6.72 -9.82
C ALA A 282 -9.18 -5.40 -9.40
N PRO A 283 -10.32 -5.02 -10.00
CA PRO A 283 -10.98 -3.72 -9.76
C PRO A 283 -11.45 -3.51 -8.31
N GLN A 284 -11.57 -4.60 -7.53
CA GLN A 284 -11.96 -4.60 -6.13
C GLN A 284 -10.79 -4.98 -5.21
N LEU A 285 -9.53 -4.95 -5.68
CA LEU A 285 -8.37 -5.26 -4.83
C LEU A 285 -8.40 -4.35 -3.57
N PRO A 286 -8.49 -4.93 -2.36
CA PRO A 286 -8.46 -4.18 -1.12
C PRO A 286 -7.20 -3.33 -1.03
N PHE A 287 -7.37 -2.06 -0.65
CA PHE A 287 -6.27 -1.11 -0.53
C PHE A 287 -6.40 -0.34 0.79
N TYR A 288 -5.65 -0.78 1.79
CA TYR A 288 -5.66 -0.20 3.13
C TYR A 288 -4.43 0.66 3.35
N TYR A 289 -4.59 1.82 3.97
CA TYR A 289 -3.47 2.75 4.15
C TYR A 289 -3.48 3.45 5.49
N ALA A 290 -2.29 3.82 5.96
CA ALA A 290 -2.14 4.63 7.16
C ALA A 290 -2.22 6.12 6.82
N GLN A 291 -2.96 6.87 7.62
CA GLN A 291 -2.84 8.33 7.66
C GLN A 291 -1.46 8.69 8.22
N LEU A 292 -0.89 9.83 7.83
CA LEU A 292 0.39 10.23 8.42
C LEU A 292 0.22 10.61 9.89
N ALA A 293 1.22 10.26 10.70
CA ALA A 293 1.33 10.78 12.06
C ALA A 293 1.71 12.27 12.04
N PRO A 294 1.41 13.06 13.09
CA PRO A 294 1.97 14.39 13.28
C PRO A 294 3.48 14.29 13.47
N PHE A 295 4.22 15.18 12.82
CA PHE A 295 5.65 15.30 13.04
C PHE A 295 6.10 16.74 12.91
N GLU A 296 7.13 17.11 13.67
CA GLU A 296 7.73 18.42 13.64
C GLU A 296 8.89 18.40 12.64
N GLU A 297 8.71 19.06 11.50
CA GLU A 297 9.79 19.27 10.54
C GLU A 297 9.65 20.65 9.90
N LYS A 298 10.77 21.21 9.43
CA LYS A 298 10.77 22.41 8.59
C LYS A 298 10.16 22.09 7.22
N LEU A 299 8.84 22.05 7.16
CA LEU A 299 8.06 21.75 5.97
C LEU A 299 8.10 22.86 4.90
N GLY A 300 8.95 23.89 5.06
CA GLY A 300 9.11 24.98 4.11
C GLY A 300 7.81 25.74 3.84
N GLY A 301 7.00 25.94 4.89
CA GLY A 301 5.68 26.58 4.81
C GLY A 301 4.51 25.64 4.51
N ALA A 302 4.76 24.37 4.17
CA ALA A 302 3.68 23.39 4.05
C ALA A 302 3.14 22.94 5.42
N LYS A 303 1.91 22.42 5.41
CA LYS A 303 1.21 21.95 6.60
C LYS A 303 0.75 20.51 6.36
N LEU A 304 0.76 19.69 7.42
CA LEU A 304 0.28 18.30 7.38
C LEU A 304 -1.25 18.16 7.15
N PRO A 305 -2.12 18.96 7.80
CA PRO A 305 -3.56 18.75 7.74
C PRO A 305 -4.20 18.71 6.35
N PRO A 306 -3.81 19.56 5.36
CA PRO A 306 -4.30 19.41 4.00
C PRO A 306 -4.05 18.00 3.41
N LEU A 307 -2.88 17.42 3.67
CA LEU A 307 -2.58 16.05 3.22
C LEU A 307 -3.39 15.01 4.02
N TRP A 308 -3.54 15.19 5.34
CA TRP A 308 -4.38 14.31 6.15
C TRP A 308 -5.83 14.29 5.65
N GLN A 309 -6.38 15.45 5.33
CA GLN A 309 -7.73 15.57 4.79
C GLN A 309 -7.84 14.94 3.40
N VAL A 310 -6.80 14.99 2.57
CA VAL A 310 -6.74 14.19 1.33
C VAL A 310 -6.79 12.69 1.63
N GLN A 311 -5.98 12.20 2.57
CA GLN A 311 -5.96 10.78 2.93
C GLN A 311 -7.33 10.31 3.44
N THR A 312 -8.04 11.13 4.23
CA THR A 312 -9.43 10.85 4.63
C THR A 312 -10.38 10.78 3.43
N ARG A 313 -10.32 11.74 2.50
CA ARG A 313 -11.24 11.78 1.34
C ARG A 313 -11.03 10.65 0.33
N VAL A 314 -9.85 10.04 0.26
CA VAL A 314 -9.65 8.85 -0.58
C VAL A 314 -10.61 7.73 -0.14
N ARG A 315 -10.78 7.54 1.16
CA ARG A 315 -11.67 6.54 1.75
C ARG A 315 -13.15 6.79 1.44
N GLU A 316 -13.53 8.04 1.29
CA GLU A 316 -14.90 8.44 0.92
C GLU A 316 -15.18 8.24 -0.58
N ARG A 317 -14.14 8.25 -1.41
CA ARG A 317 -14.25 8.22 -2.88
C ARG A 317 -13.99 6.86 -3.51
N VAL A 318 -13.28 5.98 -2.83
CA VAL A 318 -12.83 4.70 -3.40
C VAL A 318 -13.33 3.53 -2.56
N PRO A 319 -14.33 2.76 -3.05
CA PRO A 319 -14.75 1.51 -2.43
C PRO A 319 -13.61 0.49 -2.31
N GLY A 320 -13.69 -0.39 -1.31
CA GLY A 320 -12.64 -1.38 -1.03
C GLY A 320 -11.35 -0.74 -0.50
N THR A 321 -11.46 0.43 0.14
CA THR A 321 -10.35 1.08 0.84
C THR A 321 -10.69 1.30 2.31
N GLY A 322 -9.68 1.56 3.11
CA GLY A 322 -9.79 1.76 4.56
C GLY A 322 -8.57 2.54 5.06
N ILE A 323 -8.78 3.39 6.06
CA ILE A 323 -7.73 4.25 6.61
C ILE A 323 -7.43 3.89 8.07
N VAL A 324 -6.14 3.69 8.37
CA VAL A 324 -5.63 3.49 9.72
C VAL A 324 -5.17 4.84 10.27
N PRO A 325 -5.80 5.39 11.32
CA PRO A 325 -5.28 6.57 12.00
C PRO A 325 -3.96 6.27 12.70
N THR A 326 -3.08 7.26 12.80
CA THR A 326 -1.81 7.16 13.54
C THR A 326 -1.46 8.41 14.33
N GLN A 327 -2.42 9.33 14.51
CA GLN A 327 -2.17 10.65 15.11
C GLN A 327 -1.66 10.54 16.56
N ASP A 328 -2.27 9.64 17.31
CA ASP A 328 -1.99 9.35 18.70
C ASP A 328 -0.84 8.34 18.91
N LEU A 329 -0.18 7.94 17.82
CA LEU A 329 0.91 6.97 17.84
C LEU A 329 2.30 7.62 17.69
N ASN A 330 2.40 8.95 17.77
CA ASN A 330 3.65 9.69 17.64
C ASN A 330 3.77 10.91 18.57
N PRO A 331 3.73 10.72 19.90
CA PRO A 331 3.86 11.82 20.86
C PRO A 331 5.21 12.55 20.75
N GLU A 332 6.25 11.90 20.22
CA GLU A 332 7.58 12.50 20.05
C GLU A 332 7.69 13.41 18.82
N LEU A 333 6.64 13.51 18.01
CA LEU A 333 6.63 14.30 16.77
C LEU A 333 7.78 13.95 15.80
N ASN A 334 8.26 12.71 15.85
CA ASN A 334 9.30 12.24 14.96
C ASN A 334 8.71 11.86 13.59
N VAL A 335 9.36 12.24 12.48
CA VAL A 335 8.91 11.82 11.13
C VAL A 335 8.88 10.29 10.96
N HIS A 336 9.59 9.55 11.81
CA HIS A 336 9.56 8.09 11.92
C HIS A 336 9.01 7.62 13.28
N PRO A 337 7.69 7.53 13.45
CA PRO A 337 7.06 7.08 14.70
C PRO A 337 7.51 5.67 15.09
N ARG A 338 7.80 5.47 16.38
CA ARG A 338 8.31 4.18 16.90
C ARG A 338 7.22 3.12 17.10
N ARG A 339 5.97 3.52 17.27
CA ARG A 339 4.81 2.66 17.59
C ARG A 339 4.30 1.86 16.38
N LYS A 340 5.20 1.11 15.72
CA LYS A 340 4.92 0.34 14.49
C LYS A 340 4.00 -0.87 14.74
N ARG A 341 4.09 -1.47 15.93
CA ARG A 341 3.26 -2.60 16.33
C ARG A 341 1.79 -2.19 16.40
N GLU A 342 1.49 -1.02 16.95
CA GLU A 342 0.13 -0.49 17.06
C GLU A 342 -0.44 -0.10 15.70
N VAL A 343 0.39 0.43 14.79
CA VAL A 343 0.00 0.64 13.39
C VAL A 343 -0.41 -0.69 12.74
N ALA A 344 0.40 -1.74 12.91
CA ALA A 344 0.11 -3.06 12.39
C ALA A 344 -1.17 -3.67 12.99
N GLN A 345 -1.42 -3.49 14.29
CA GLN A 345 -2.65 -3.94 14.96
C GLN A 345 -3.89 -3.22 14.43
N ARG A 346 -3.80 -1.92 14.12
CA ARG A 346 -4.90 -1.19 13.48
C ARG A 346 -5.17 -1.67 12.05
N PHE A 347 -4.12 -1.98 11.28
CA PHE A 347 -4.28 -2.64 9.98
C PHE A 347 -4.94 -4.01 10.11
N LEU A 348 -4.48 -4.83 11.04
CA LEU A 348 -5.05 -6.16 11.31
C LEU A 348 -6.54 -6.06 11.63
N ARG A 349 -6.92 -5.16 12.55
CA ARG A 349 -8.31 -4.94 12.94
C ARG A 349 -9.18 -4.57 11.73
N LEU A 350 -8.71 -3.64 10.91
CA LEU A 350 -9.40 -3.23 9.67
C LEU A 350 -9.54 -4.39 8.68
N VAL A 351 -8.47 -5.14 8.44
CA VAL A 351 -8.45 -6.29 7.52
C VAL A 351 -9.41 -7.38 7.99
N LEU A 352 -9.35 -7.78 9.26
CA LEU A 352 -10.22 -8.81 9.82
C LEU A 352 -11.69 -8.45 9.69
N ALA A 353 -12.05 -7.18 9.88
CA ALA A 353 -13.44 -6.75 9.75
C ALA A 353 -13.92 -6.67 8.30
N ARG A 354 -13.09 -6.14 7.40
CA ARG A 354 -13.51 -5.90 6.01
C ARG A 354 -13.44 -7.15 5.14
N GLU A 355 -12.49 -8.03 5.41
CA GLU A 355 -12.22 -9.20 4.56
C GLU A 355 -12.65 -10.53 5.20
N TYR A 356 -12.72 -10.61 6.53
CA TYR A 356 -12.97 -11.86 7.26
C TYR A 356 -14.19 -11.79 8.20
N GLY A 357 -15.02 -10.76 8.06
CA GLY A 357 -16.31 -10.65 8.77
C GLY A 357 -16.21 -10.44 10.28
N ARG A 358 -15.04 -10.04 10.82
CA ARG A 358 -14.92 -9.73 12.25
C ARG A 358 -15.69 -8.44 12.59
N GLU A 359 -16.63 -8.54 13.51
CA GLU A 359 -17.41 -7.37 13.92
C GLU A 359 -16.58 -6.38 14.75
N GLY A 360 -16.95 -5.10 14.68
CA GLY A 360 -16.38 -4.03 15.50
C GLY A 360 -16.10 -2.75 14.72
N LEU A 361 -15.88 -1.65 15.46
CA LEU A 361 -15.41 -0.39 14.87
C LEU A 361 -13.96 -0.54 14.46
N VAL A 362 -13.60 -0.19 13.23
CA VAL A 362 -12.24 -0.38 12.71
C VAL A 362 -11.62 0.85 12.09
N GLU A 363 -12.40 1.93 12.00
CA GLU A 363 -11.95 3.24 11.54
C GLU A 363 -12.28 4.27 12.63
N GLY A 364 -11.52 5.36 12.66
CA GLY A 364 -11.77 6.49 13.57
C GLY A 364 -12.95 7.34 13.10
N PRO A 365 -13.58 8.10 14.01
CA PRO A 365 -14.66 9.02 13.64
C PRO A 365 -14.25 9.96 12.50
N ARG A 366 -15.20 10.26 11.61
CA ARG A 366 -15.01 11.22 10.50
C ARG A 366 -16.19 12.15 10.37
N LEU A 367 -15.91 13.44 10.13
CA LEU A 367 -16.95 14.46 10.00
C LEU A 367 -17.91 14.08 8.85
N SER A 368 -19.20 13.93 9.16
CA SER A 368 -20.26 13.63 8.19
C SER A 368 -21.16 14.82 7.93
N GLY A 369 -21.18 15.80 8.83
CA GLY A 369 -21.89 17.05 8.62
C GLY A 369 -21.78 18.01 9.81
N LEU A 370 -22.25 19.23 9.60
CA LEU A 370 -22.33 20.26 10.64
C LEU A 370 -23.67 21.00 10.57
N SER A 371 -24.11 21.54 11.69
CA SER A 371 -25.27 22.44 11.77
C SER A 371 -24.97 23.63 12.68
N ARG A 372 -25.56 24.77 12.35
CA ARG A 372 -25.37 26.08 13.02
C ARG A 372 -26.64 26.43 13.76
N GLU A 373 -26.56 26.66 15.06
CA GLU A 373 -27.72 27.04 15.87
C GLU A 373 -27.27 27.87 17.07
N GLY A 374 -27.90 29.02 17.32
CA GLY A 374 -27.70 29.77 18.58
C GLY A 374 -26.25 30.11 18.94
N GLY A 375 -25.39 30.39 17.95
CA GLY A 375 -23.97 30.70 18.20
C GLY A 375 -23.08 29.49 18.47
N VAL A 376 -23.60 28.27 18.27
CA VAL A 376 -22.83 27.02 18.37
C VAL A 376 -22.77 26.28 17.03
N LEU A 377 -21.72 25.48 16.86
CA LEU A 377 -21.63 24.47 15.80
C LEU A 377 -21.83 23.08 16.38
N ARG A 378 -22.76 22.31 15.83
CA ARG A 378 -22.90 20.89 16.13
C ARG A 378 -22.33 20.07 14.99
N LEU A 379 -21.32 19.26 15.29
CA LEU A 379 -20.65 18.36 14.37
C LEU A 379 -21.20 16.94 14.51
N ARG A 380 -21.49 16.29 13.38
CA ARG A 380 -21.90 14.88 13.30
C ARG A 380 -20.81 14.07 12.62
N PHE A 381 -20.71 12.80 13.00
CA PHE A 381 -19.64 11.92 12.56
C PHE A 381 -20.18 10.56 12.10
N VAL A 382 -19.47 9.90 11.19
CA VAL A 382 -19.55 8.44 11.00
C VAL A 382 -18.51 7.75 11.89
N ASP A 383 -18.70 6.46 12.17
CA ASP A 383 -17.79 5.64 13.00
C ASP A 383 -17.57 6.20 14.43
N ALA A 384 -18.59 6.85 14.98
CA ALA A 384 -18.56 7.61 16.23
C ALA A 384 -19.28 6.92 17.40
N GLN A 385 -19.55 5.62 17.30
CA GLN A 385 -20.20 4.87 18.37
C GLN A 385 -19.36 4.94 19.65
N GLY A 386 -20.00 5.40 20.73
CA GLY A 386 -19.37 5.64 22.03
C GLY A 386 -18.24 6.68 22.00
N LEU A 387 -18.44 7.76 21.26
CA LEU A 387 -17.55 8.92 21.23
C LEU A 387 -17.20 9.39 22.65
N GLN A 388 -15.91 9.56 22.93
CA GLN A 388 -15.40 9.89 24.26
C GLN A 388 -14.11 10.70 24.21
N VAL A 389 -13.75 11.28 25.34
CA VAL A 389 -12.47 12.01 25.55
C VAL A 389 -11.50 11.07 26.27
N ARG A 390 -10.28 10.98 25.75
CA ARG A 390 -9.19 10.22 26.35
C ARG A 390 -8.46 11.09 27.38
N ASN A 391 -8.21 10.54 28.58
CA ASN A 391 -7.32 11.07 29.62
C ASN A 391 -7.64 12.48 30.18
N GLU A 392 -8.71 13.13 29.75
CA GLU A 392 -9.09 14.49 30.15
C GLU A 392 -10.61 14.63 30.33
N GLU A 393 -11.04 15.69 31.00
CA GLU A 393 -12.46 16.03 31.14
C GLU A 393 -13.03 16.77 29.91
N GLN A 394 -12.18 17.41 29.09
CA GLN A 394 -12.60 18.20 27.93
C GLN A 394 -11.97 17.73 26.62
N ALA A 395 -12.76 17.81 25.56
CA ALA A 395 -12.28 17.58 24.21
C ALA A 395 -11.42 18.78 23.75
N THR A 396 -10.21 18.52 23.26
CA THR A 396 -9.22 19.53 22.87
C THR A 396 -8.90 19.45 21.38
N GLY A 397 -8.18 20.44 20.83
CA GLY A 397 -7.78 20.45 19.41
C GLY A 397 -8.82 20.99 18.42
N PHE A 398 -9.91 21.60 18.91
CA PHE A 398 -10.94 22.21 18.08
C PHE A 398 -10.76 23.71 17.92
N GLU A 399 -10.98 24.18 16.69
CA GLU A 399 -11.07 25.60 16.37
C GLU A 399 -12.30 25.87 15.50
N ILE A 400 -12.89 27.05 15.66
CA ILE A 400 -14.02 27.52 14.85
C ILE A 400 -13.74 28.89 14.26
N ALA A 401 -14.34 29.21 13.11
CA ALA A 401 -14.24 30.50 12.45
C ALA A 401 -15.63 31.02 12.06
N GLY A 402 -15.77 32.36 12.02
CA GLY A 402 -16.96 33.02 11.51
C GLY A 402 -16.91 33.19 9.99
N ALA A 403 -17.66 34.17 9.48
CA ALA A 403 -17.63 34.52 8.06
C ALA A 403 -16.28 35.12 7.60
N ASP A 404 -15.47 35.62 8.54
CA ASP A 404 -14.12 36.15 8.29
C ASP A 404 -13.07 35.05 8.00
N GLY A 405 -13.40 33.78 8.28
CA GLY A 405 -12.49 32.65 8.11
C GLY A 405 -11.33 32.62 9.11
N VAL A 406 -11.34 33.46 10.15
CA VAL A 406 -10.28 33.49 11.17
C VAL A 406 -10.60 32.47 12.26
N PHE A 407 -9.86 31.35 12.26
CA PHE A 407 -10.03 30.28 13.24
C PHE A 407 -9.54 30.70 14.63
N LYS A 408 -10.34 30.40 15.65
CA LYS A 408 -10.07 30.60 17.07
C LYS A 408 -10.32 29.31 17.84
N PRO A 409 -9.62 29.06 18.96
CA PRO A 409 -9.92 27.94 19.84
C PRO A 409 -11.39 27.90 20.25
N ALA A 410 -11.95 26.70 20.29
CA ALA A 410 -13.34 26.45 20.65
C ALA A 410 -13.42 25.54 21.88
N TYR A 411 -14.35 25.86 22.77
CA TYR A 411 -14.81 24.90 23.77
C TYR A 411 -15.59 23.80 23.06
N ALA A 412 -15.25 22.54 23.34
CA ALA A 412 -15.87 21.37 22.73
C ALA A 412 -16.50 20.48 23.81
N ARG A 413 -17.76 20.08 23.58
CA ARG A 413 -18.50 19.16 24.45
C ARG A 413 -19.08 18.01 23.62
N ILE A 414 -18.83 16.78 24.05
CA ILE A 414 -19.48 15.60 23.48
C ILE A 414 -20.95 15.59 23.91
N ASP A 415 -21.83 15.30 22.96
CA ASP A 415 -23.28 15.23 23.12
C ASP A 415 -23.80 14.05 22.28
N GLY A 416 -23.86 12.86 22.89
CA GLY A 416 -24.06 11.59 22.17
C GLY A 416 -22.92 11.32 21.18
N GLU A 417 -23.26 11.01 19.93
CA GLU A 417 -22.28 10.82 18.83
C GLU A 417 -21.95 12.14 18.10
N SER A 418 -22.25 13.28 18.71
CA SER A 418 -22.00 14.62 18.16
C SER A 418 -21.09 15.43 19.07
N ILE A 419 -20.46 16.47 18.50
CA ILE A 419 -19.64 17.42 19.26
C ILE A 419 -20.21 18.82 19.06
N VAL A 420 -20.46 19.52 20.17
CA VAL A 420 -20.93 20.91 20.17
C VAL A 420 -19.78 21.84 20.47
N LEU A 421 -19.54 22.79 19.57
CA LEU A 421 -18.46 23.77 19.63
C LEU A 421 -19.00 25.18 19.85
N ARG A 422 -18.32 25.97 20.68
CA ARG A 422 -18.59 27.41 20.86
C ARG A 422 -17.31 28.18 21.18
N SER A 423 -17.29 29.47 20.87
CA SER A 423 -16.20 30.37 21.25
C SER A 423 -16.74 31.78 21.47
N ALA A 424 -16.37 32.42 22.58
CA ALA A 424 -16.75 33.82 22.83
C ALA A 424 -16.15 34.78 21.79
N GLN A 425 -15.03 34.39 21.16
CA GLN A 425 -14.38 35.15 20.09
C GLN A 425 -15.08 34.98 18.72
N VAL A 426 -15.99 34.00 18.59
CA VAL A 426 -16.67 33.66 17.34
C VAL A 426 -18.16 33.46 17.62
N PRO A 427 -18.94 34.55 17.79
CA PRO A 427 -20.35 34.47 18.18
C PRO A 427 -21.26 33.90 17.09
N GLN A 428 -20.82 33.92 15.83
CA GLN A 428 -21.56 33.36 14.68
C GLN A 428 -20.68 32.37 13.90
N PRO A 429 -20.38 31.20 14.49
CA PRO A 429 -19.45 30.26 13.89
C PRO A 429 -20.03 29.63 12.61
N GLN A 430 -19.22 29.60 11.56
CA GLN A 430 -19.56 29.06 10.25
C GLN A 430 -18.78 27.76 9.95
N GLN A 431 -17.53 27.70 10.40
CA GLN A 431 -16.59 26.62 10.09
C GLN A 431 -16.00 26.03 11.36
N ALA A 432 -15.60 24.76 11.28
CA ALA A 432 -14.86 24.07 12.31
C ALA A 432 -13.68 23.30 11.72
N ARG A 433 -12.59 23.22 12.46
CA ARG A 433 -11.47 22.32 12.17
C ARG A 433 -10.98 21.65 13.44
N TYR A 434 -10.36 20.49 13.26
CA TYR A 434 -9.87 19.64 14.33
C TYR A 434 -8.45 19.16 14.02
N ALA A 435 -7.56 19.19 15.01
CA ALA A 435 -6.17 18.74 14.89
C ALA A 435 -5.47 19.38 13.67
N TRP A 436 -5.64 20.69 13.48
CA TRP A 436 -5.28 21.39 12.23
C TRP A 436 -3.87 21.98 12.21
N ASP A 437 -2.96 21.35 12.96
CA ASP A 437 -1.50 21.42 12.85
C ASP A 437 -0.89 20.27 13.68
N PHE A 438 0.44 20.17 13.75
CA PHE A 438 1.09 19.08 14.47
C PHE A 438 0.99 19.20 15.99
N GLU A 439 0.92 20.42 16.56
CA GLU A 439 0.77 20.65 18.00
C GLU A 439 -0.67 20.35 18.45
N LEU A 440 -1.67 20.83 17.70
CA LEU A 440 -3.07 20.51 17.98
C LEU A 440 -3.36 19.02 17.78
N ALA A 441 -2.65 18.35 16.87
CA ALA A 441 -2.79 16.91 16.67
C ALA A 441 -2.20 16.07 17.82
N THR A 442 -1.21 16.56 18.57
CA THR A 442 -0.73 15.85 19.77
C THR A 442 -1.63 16.08 20.98
N MET A 443 -2.35 17.20 21.01
CA MET A 443 -3.37 17.47 22.03
C MET A 443 -4.68 16.72 21.76
N ALA A 444 -4.96 16.37 20.50
CA ALA A 444 -6.19 15.72 20.07
C ALA A 444 -6.50 14.44 20.87
N ASN A 445 -7.62 14.45 21.59
CA ASN A 445 -7.98 13.41 22.56
C ASN A 445 -9.36 12.78 22.35
N VAL A 446 -10.02 13.02 21.21
CA VAL A 446 -11.34 12.44 20.93
C VAL A 446 -11.20 11.11 20.23
N VAL A 447 -11.86 10.08 20.76
CA VAL A 447 -11.85 8.70 20.23
C VAL A 447 -13.26 8.11 20.23
N ASN A 448 -13.49 7.04 19.46
CA ASN A 448 -14.70 6.23 19.61
C ASN A 448 -14.54 5.14 20.70
N ALA A 449 -15.57 4.31 20.89
CA ALA A 449 -15.57 3.19 21.86
C ALA A 449 -14.45 2.17 21.62
N ALA A 450 -13.88 2.18 20.42
CA ALA A 450 -12.80 1.31 20.01
C ALA A 450 -11.40 1.91 20.24
N ASP A 451 -11.34 3.08 20.89
CA ASP A 451 -10.14 3.87 21.13
C ASP A 451 -9.41 4.28 19.83
N LEU A 452 -10.17 4.45 18.74
CA LEU A 452 -9.66 4.98 17.47
C LEU A 452 -9.91 6.49 17.42
N PRO A 453 -8.89 7.32 17.11
CA PRO A 453 -8.99 8.77 17.17
C PRO A 453 -9.88 9.34 16.07
N LEU A 454 -10.56 10.44 16.39
CA LEU A 454 -11.23 11.30 15.41
C LEU A 454 -10.20 11.82 14.40
N LEU A 455 -10.46 11.63 13.11
CA LEU A 455 -9.51 12.05 12.08
C LEU A 455 -9.48 13.58 11.95
N PRO A 456 -8.30 14.18 11.66
CA PRO A 456 -8.20 15.61 11.39
C PRO A 456 -9.10 16.05 10.23
N PHE A 457 -9.71 17.23 10.36
CA PHE A 457 -10.57 17.80 9.32
C PHE A 457 -10.59 19.32 9.37
N SER A 458 -10.96 19.94 8.25
CA SER A 458 -11.46 21.31 8.18
C SER A 458 -12.77 21.28 7.39
N SER A 459 -13.86 21.79 7.98
CA SER A 459 -15.14 21.86 7.29
C SER A 459 -15.08 22.86 6.13
N PRO A 460 -15.92 22.70 5.10
CA PRO A 460 -16.15 23.78 4.14
C PRO A 460 -16.78 25.02 4.83
N PRO A 461 -16.66 26.21 4.21
CA PRO A 461 -17.28 27.46 4.65
C PRO A 461 -18.78 27.40 4.92
#